data_AF-F3KNA5-F1
#
_entry.id   AF-F3KNA5-F1
#
_cell.length_a   1.000
_cell.length_b   1.000
_cell.length_c   1.000
_cell.angle_alpha   90.00
_cell.angle_beta   90.00
_cell.angle_gamma   90.00
#
_symmetry.space_group_name_H-M   'P 1'
#
loop_
_entity.id
_entity.type
_entity.pdbx_description
1 polymer ?
#
loop_
_entity_poly.entity_id
_entity_poly.type
_entity_poly.pdbx_seq_one_letter_code
_entity_poly.pdbx_strand_id
1 'polypeptide(L)' 'MKKYMVSVPTEMEKALEKERKERLLETVPETIRVILSEYLRKQ' A
#
# COMPACT_ATOMS: atom_id res chain seq x y z
N MET A 1 -2.53 13.83 -10.48
CA MET A 1 -2.46 12.41 -10.05
C MET A 1 -3.28 11.55 -10.99
N LYS A 2 -2.75 10.41 -11.46
CA LYS A 2 -3.57 9.39 -12.15
C LYS A 2 -4.20 8.47 -11.10
N LYS A 3 -5.48 8.12 -11.28
CA LYS A 3 -6.21 7.21 -10.38
C LYS A 3 -6.33 5.85 -11.05
N TYR A 4 -6.00 4.80 -10.31
CA TYR A 4 -6.20 3.41 -10.73
C TYR A 4 -7.04 2.72 -9.67
N MET A 5 -8.08 2.00 -10.10
CA MET A 5 -8.83 1.11 -9.23
C MET A 5 -8.25 -0.29 -9.37
N VAL A 6 -8.02 -0.95 -8.24
CA VAL A 6 -7.48 -2.30 -8.19
C VAL A 6 -8.33 -3.13 -7.24
N SER A 7 -8.61 -4.37 -7.64
CA SER A 7 -9.16 -5.37 -6.75
C SER A 7 -8.02 -6.19 -6.18
N VAL A 8 -8.03 -6.41 -4.87
CA VAL A 8 -7.00 -7.20 -4.18
C VAL A 8 -7.65 -8.35 -3.40
N PRO A 9 -6.98 -9.50 -3.26
CA PRO A 9 -7.44 -10.57 -2.38
C PRO A 9 -7.52 -10.12 -0.92
N THR A 10 -8.39 -10.76 -0.13
CA THR A 10 -8.55 -10.47 1.30
C THR A 10 -7.25 -10.61 2.09
N GLU A 11 -6.39 -11.57 1.73
CA GLU A 11 -5.09 -11.74 2.39
C GLU A 11 -4.17 -10.54 2.18
N MET A 12 -4.20 -9.95 0.98
CA MET A 12 -3.42 -8.74 0.67
C MET A 12 -3.99 -7.52 1.39
N GLU A 13 -5.31 -7.39 1.49
CA GLU A 13 -5.95 -6.31 2.26
C GLU A 13 -5.51 -6.34 3.74
N LYS A 14 -5.55 -7.51 4.38
CA LYS A 14 -5.07 -7.69 5.76
C LYS A 14 -3.61 -7.31 5.93
N ALA A 15 -2.75 -7.70 4.99
CA ALA A 15 -1.33 -7.35 5.01
C ALA A 15 -1.12 -5.84 4.89
N LEU A 16 -1.85 -5.18 4.00
CA LEU A 16 -1.79 -3.73 3.81
C LEU A 16 -2.31 -2.96 5.03
N GLU A 17 -3.38 -3.42 5.67
CA GLU A 17 -3.89 -2.83 6.92
C GLU A 17 -2.91 -2.99 8.09
N LYS A 18 -2.21 -4.13 8.17
CA LYS A 18 -1.16 -4.34 9.17
C LYS A 18 0.00 -3.35 8.95
N GLU A 19 0.52 -3.28 7.74
CA GLU A 19 1.63 -2.40 7.37
C GLU A 19 1.26 -0.92 7.57
N ARG A 20 0.01 -0.53 7.25
CA ARG A 20 -0.51 0.81 7.51
C ARG A 20 -0.41 1.19 8.99
N LYS A 21 -0.81 0.28 9.88
CA LYS A 21 -0.73 0.51 11.34
C LYS A 21 0.71 0.54 11.83
N GLU A 22 1.56 -0.37 11.36
CA GLU A 22 2.98 -0.43 11.74
C GLU A 22 3.74 0.84 11.34
N ARG A 23 3.40 1.41 10.17
CA ARG A 23 4.01 2.66 9.66
C ARG A 23 3.29 3.94 10.10
N LEU A 24 2.20 3.83 10.87
CA LEU A 24 1.37 4.95 11.32
C LEU A 24 0.84 5.82 10.16
N LEU A 25 0.46 5.17 9.04
CA LEU A 25 -0.08 5.84 7.86
C LEU A 25 -1.60 5.98 7.94
N GLU A 26 -2.14 7.01 7.30
CA GLU A 26 -3.56 7.36 7.42
C GLU A 26 -4.43 6.43 6.59
N THR A 27 -3.99 6.05 5.39
CA THR A 27 -4.84 5.33 4.43
C THR A 27 -4.13 4.18 3.71
N VAL A 28 -4.88 3.15 3.31
CA VAL A 28 -4.33 2.04 2.51
C VAL A 28 -3.71 2.50 1.18
N PRO A 29 -4.30 3.43 0.40
CA PRO A 29 -3.66 3.95 -0.81
C PRO A 29 -2.32 4.65 -0.56
N GLU A 30 -2.15 5.29 0.59
CA GLU A 30 -0.87 5.85 1.01
C GLU A 30 0.15 4.75 1.29
N THR A 31 -0.22 3.74 2.06
CA THR A 31 0.61 2.55 2.32
C THR A 31 1.05 1.88 1.03
N ILE A 32 0.14 1.66 0.07
CA ILE A 32 0.47 1.10 -1.24
C ILE A 32 1.48 1.99 -1.98
N ARG A 33 1.28 3.32 -1.97
CA ARG A 33 2.21 4.26 -2.63
C ARG A 33 3.61 4.17 -2.02
N VAL A 34 3.73 4.12 -0.70
CA VAL A 34 5.03 4.02 -0.01
C VAL A 34 5.72 2.69 -0.38
N ILE A 35 5.03 1.56 -0.24
CA ILE A 35 5.57 0.23 -0.57
C ILE A 35 6.06 0.19 -2.02
N LEU A 36 5.21 0.62 -2.98
CA LEU A 36 5.58 0.62 -4.39
C LEU A 36 6.74 1.57 -4.67
N SER A 37 6.78 2.74 -4.03
CA SER A 37 7.88 3.69 -4.20
C SER A 37 9.21 3.12 -3.67
N GLU A 38 9.18 2.46 -2.52
CA GLU A 38 10.37 1.78 -1.95
C GLU A 38 10.84 0.64 -2.84
N TYR A 39 9.92 -0.17 -3.35
CA TYR A 39 10.23 -1.28 -4.24
C TYR A 39 10.83 -0.80 -5.57
N LEU A 40 10.22 0.21 -6.19
CA LEU A 40 10.67 0.74 -7.49
C LEU A 40 11.97 1.54 -7.39
N ARG A 41 12.30 2.13 -6.22
CA ARG A 41 13.60 2.79 -5.98
C ARG A 41 14.75 1.80 -5.76
N LYS A 42 14.44 0.55 -5.41
CA LYS A 42 15.44 -0.52 -5.23
C LYS A 42 15.79 -1.24 -6.54
N GLN A 43 15.16 -0.87 -7.66
CA GLN A 43 15.53 -1.31 -9.01
C GLN A 43 16.60 -0.41 -9.62
#